data_AF-A0A840Q9X0-F1
#
_entry.id   AF-A0A840Q9X0-F1
#
_cell.length_a   1.000
_cell.length_b   1.000
_cell.length_c   1.000
_cell.angle_alpha   90.00
_cell.angle_beta   90.00
_cell.angle_gamma   90.00
#
_symmetry.space_group_name_H-M   'P 1'
#
loop_
_entity.id
_entity.type
_entity.pdbx_description
1 polymer ?
#
loop_
_entity_poly.entity_id
_entity_poly.type
_entity_poly.pdbx_seq_one_letter_code
_entity_poly.pdbx_strand_id
1 'polypeptide(L)'
;MTPGPGDRKFNAEQVAARGAGLAVAAKRITAADLVRLIIDDGLTAAEVRAEMNAMPAPAELVAHLARHPHLRSEDTGGLRCVLALPPSRSRSVVASRHGSRGAASP
;
A
#
# COMPACT_ATOMS: atom_id res chain seq x y z
N MET A 1 0.93 -8.08 14.13
CA MET A 1 1.45 -7.56 12.85
C MET A 1 2.96 -7.70 12.80
N THR A 2 3.55 -8.01 11.65
CA THR A 2 5.00 -8.06 11.47
C THR A 2 5.53 -6.71 10.98
N PRO A 3 6.40 -6.01 11.73
CA PRO A 3 7.04 -4.79 11.25
C PRO A 3 7.84 -5.08 9.97
N GLY A 4 7.80 -4.13 9.03
CA GLY A 4 8.52 -4.22 7.77
C GLY A 4 8.63 -2.85 7.10
N PRO A 5 9.20 -2.78 5.89
CA PRO A 5 9.34 -1.54 5.15
C PRO A 5 8.01 -0.81 4.95
N GLY A 6 8.07 0.51 4.88
CA GLY A 6 6.91 1.38 4.69
C GLY A 6 6.08 1.57 5.96
N ASP A 7 4.77 1.73 5.75
CA ASP A 7 3.75 1.91 6.78
C ASP A 7 3.69 0.75 7.79
N ARG A 8 4.11 -0.45 7.38
CA ARG A 8 4.02 -1.66 8.21
C ARG A 8 4.78 -1.57 9.52
N LYS A 9 5.88 -0.81 9.57
CA LYS A 9 6.61 -0.56 10.83
C LYS A 9 5.72 0.21 11.80
N PHE A 10 5.24 1.38 11.37
CA PHE A 10 4.44 2.28 12.18
C PHE A 10 3.11 1.64 12.58
N ASN A 11 2.41 1.01 11.63
CA ASN A 11 1.14 0.33 11.91
C ASN A 11 1.31 -0.81 12.93
N ALA A 12 2.42 -1.55 12.88
CA ALA A 12 2.68 -2.58 13.88
C ALA A 12 2.89 -1.98 15.28
N GLU A 13 3.67 -0.89 15.38
CA GLU A 13 3.88 -0.15 16.62
C GLU A 13 2.55 0.37 17.19
N GLN A 14 1.69 0.96 16.35
CA GLN A 14 0.37 1.45 16.77
C GLN A 14 -0.56 0.33 17.26
N VAL A 15 -0.58 -0.82 16.56
CA VAL A 15 -1.36 -2.00 16.99
C VAL A 15 -0.92 -2.46 18.37
N ALA A 16 0.39 -2.55 18.62
CA ALA A 16 0.92 -2.96 19.92
C ALA A 16 0.69 -1.91 21.01
N ALA A 17 0.90 -0.63 20.71
CA ALA A 17 0.71 0.47 21.66
C ALA A 17 -0.74 0.58 22.14
N ARG A 18 -1.71 0.25 21.28
CA ARG A 18 -3.14 0.22 21.62
C ARG A 18 -3.61 -1.07 22.29
N GLY A 19 -2.71 -2.04 22.51
CA GLY A 19 -3.11 -3.35 23.04
C GLY A 19 -4.00 -4.16 22.09
N ALA A 20 -4.04 -3.83 20.80
CA ALA A 20 -4.88 -4.53 19.83
C ALA A 20 -4.20 -5.77 19.21
N GLY A 21 -2.94 -6.02 19.56
CA GLY A 21 -2.18 -7.17 19.10
C GLY A 21 -0.69 -7.03 19.35
N LEU A 22 0.12 -7.87 18.69
CA LEU A 22 1.57 -7.94 18.88
C LEU A 22 2.35 -7.36 17.70
N ALA A 23 3.47 -6.69 17.97
CA ALA A 23 4.43 -6.22 16.98
C ALA A 23 5.73 -7.04 17.03
N VAL A 24 5.76 -8.17 16.33
CA VAL A 24 6.90 -9.10 16.34
C VAL A 24 7.48 -9.22 14.94
N ALA A 25 8.81 -9.07 14.80
CA ALA A 25 9.47 -9.23 13.52
C ALA A 25 9.24 -10.66 12.98
N ALA A 26 8.97 -10.81 11.69
CA ALA A 26 8.56 -12.09 11.10
C ALA A 26 9.51 -13.26 11.43
N LYS A 27 10.82 -13.03 11.39
CA LYS A 27 11.84 -14.04 11.69
C LYS A 27 11.99 -14.37 13.20
N ARG A 28 11.24 -13.71 14.07
CA ARG A 28 11.30 -13.86 15.53
C ARG A 28 9.96 -14.29 16.14
N ILE A 29 8.96 -14.62 15.34
CA ILE A 29 7.69 -15.13 15.85
C ILE A 29 7.93 -16.51 16.48
N THR A 30 7.45 -16.67 17.70
CA THR A 30 7.53 -17.92 18.46
C THR A 30 6.14 -18.51 18.71
N ALA A 31 6.09 -19.76 19.16
CA ALA A 31 4.84 -20.37 19.63
C ALA A 31 4.24 -19.60 20.83
N ALA A 32 5.08 -19.04 21.70
CA ALA A 32 4.62 -18.25 22.85
C ALA A 32 3.91 -16.96 22.40
N ASP A 33 4.38 -16.31 21.33
CA ASP A 33 3.70 -15.14 20.77
C ASP A 33 2.30 -15.49 20.24
N LEU A 34 2.16 -16.65 19.59
CA LEU A 34 0.88 -17.12 19.07
C LEU A 34 -0.07 -17.50 20.20
N VAL A 35 0.43 -18.21 21.22
CA VAL A 35 -0.35 -18.55 22.42
C VAL A 35 -0.86 -17.28 23.07
N ARG A 36 0.02 -16.31 23.34
CA ARG A 36 -0.36 -15.02 23.92
C ARG A 36 -1.43 -14.31 23.09
N LEU A 37 -1.28 -14.25 21.78
CA LEU A 37 -2.27 -13.61 20.90
C LEU A 37 -3.68 -14.22 21.02
N ILE A 38 -3.78 -15.50 21.39
CA ILE A 38 -5.04 -16.23 21.50
C ILE A 38 -5.63 -16.13 22.91
N ILE A 39 -4.80 -16.21 23.95
CA ILE A 39 -5.27 -16.39 25.33
C ILE A 39 -5.24 -15.10 26.18
N ASP A 40 -4.51 -14.07 25.73
CA ASP A 40 -4.41 -12.82 26.46
C ASP A 40 -5.66 -11.97 26.18
N ASP A 41 -6.64 -12.07 27.08
CA ASP A 41 -7.89 -11.29 27.02
C ASP A 41 -7.64 -9.77 27.10
N GLY A 42 -6.45 -9.34 27.52
CA GLY A 42 -6.02 -7.94 27.48
C GLY A 42 -5.71 -7.45 26.06
N LEU A 43 -5.49 -8.36 25.10
CA LEU A 43 -5.31 -8.00 23.69
C LEU A 43 -6.66 -7.88 22.99
N THR A 44 -7.17 -6.65 22.88
CA THR A 44 -8.49 -6.39 22.32
C THR A 44 -8.47 -5.38 21.18
N ALA A 45 -9.16 -5.73 20.09
CA ALA A 45 -9.39 -4.83 18.97
C ALA A 45 -10.74 -4.10 19.07
N ALA A 46 -11.45 -4.18 20.20
CA ALA A 46 -12.81 -3.68 20.32
C ALA A 46 -12.92 -2.16 20.11
N GLU A 47 -12.02 -1.39 20.70
CA GLU A 47 -11.98 0.07 20.56
C GLU A 47 -11.63 0.48 19.13
N VAL A 48 -10.60 -0.15 18.54
CA VAL A 48 -10.20 0.07 17.15
C VAL A 48 -11.35 -0.29 16.19
N ARG A 49 -12.07 -1.39 16.46
CA ARG A 49 -13.24 -1.79 15.68
C ARG A 49 -14.36 -0.76 15.80
N ALA A 50 -14.62 -0.23 16.99
CA ALA A 50 -15.61 0.82 17.20
C ALA A 50 -15.24 2.10 16.43
N GLU A 51 -13.97 2.51 16.48
CA GLU A 51 -13.44 3.65 15.71
C GLU A 51 -13.63 3.43 14.20
N MET A 52 -13.24 2.27 13.67
CA MET A 52 -13.40 1.93 12.26
C MET A 52 -14.88 1.90 11.83
N ASN A 53 -15.77 1.39 12.68
CA ASN A 53 -17.21 1.37 12.41
C ASN A 53 -17.85 2.77 12.47
N ALA A 54 -17.24 3.71 13.17
CA ALA A 54 -17.67 5.10 13.21
C ALA A 54 -17.18 5.91 12.00
N MET A 55 -16.27 5.36 11.19
CA MET A 55 -15.81 6.04 9.97
C MET A 55 -16.95 6.13 8.95
N PRO A 56 -17.09 7.27 8.23
CA PRO A 56 -18.08 7.42 7.17
C PRO A 56 -17.90 6.36 6.08
N ALA A 57 -19.01 6.00 5.43
CA ALA A 57 -18.92 5.10 4.29
C ALA A 57 -18.11 5.76 3.16
N PRO A 58 -17.33 5.00 2.36
CA PRO A 58 -16.55 5.58 1.27
C PRO A 58 -17.38 6.44 0.30
N ALA A 59 -18.63 6.04 0.03
CA ALA A 59 -19.54 6.80 -0.83
C ALA A 59 -19.87 8.20 -0.28
N GLU A 60 -20.00 8.33 1.04
CA GLU A 60 -20.27 9.60 1.72
C GLU A 60 -19.05 10.53 1.62
N LEU A 61 -17.84 9.96 1.78
CA LEU A 61 -16.57 10.66 1.61
C LEU A 61 -16.37 11.18 0.19
N VAL A 62 -16.64 10.35 -0.83
CA VAL A 62 -16.53 10.78 -2.25
C VAL A 62 -17.47 11.94 -2.54
N ALA A 63 -18.73 11.84 -2.08
CA ALA A 63 -19.70 12.91 -2.25
C ALA A 63 -19.27 14.19 -1.51
N HIS A 64 -18.71 14.07 -0.31
CA HIS A 64 -18.16 15.20 0.45
C HIS A 64 -16.98 15.86 -0.28
N LEU A 65 -15.98 15.10 -0.72
CA LEU A 65 -14.81 15.63 -1.42
C LEU A 65 -15.18 16.28 -2.76
N ALA A 66 -16.17 15.75 -3.49
CA ALA A 66 -16.67 16.36 -4.71
C ALA A 66 -17.29 17.75 -4.47
N ARG A 67 -17.88 17.97 -3.29
CA ARG A 67 -18.43 19.28 -2.87
C ARG A 67 -17.37 20.24 -2.34
N HIS A 68 -16.18 19.74 -2.01
CA HIS A 68 -15.06 20.53 -1.51
C HIS A 68 -13.81 20.31 -2.37
N PRO A 69 -13.77 20.85 -3.59
CA PRO A 69 -12.71 20.57 -4.56
C PRO A 69 -11.32 21.03 -4.12
N HIS A 70 -11.21 21.99 -3.20
CA HIS A 70 -9.94 22.40 -2.58
C HIS A 70 -9.42 21.41 -1.52
N LEU A 71 -10.25 20.46 -1.07
CA LEU A 71 -9.82 19.32 -0.23
C LEU A 71 -9.33 18.14 -1.06
N ARG A 72 -9.36 18.24 -2.40
CA ARG A 72 -8.61 17.31 -3.25
C ARG A 72 -7.13 17.60 -3.02
N SER A 73 -6.41 16.61 -2.52
CA SER A 73 -4.96 16.68 -2.41
C SER A 73 -4.35 17.00 -3.78
N GLU A 74 -3.72 18.17 -3.91
CA GLU A 74 -2.81 18.48 -5.03
C GLU A 74 -1.41 17.84 -4.83
N ASP A 75 -1.21 17.10 -3.74
CA ASP A 75 0.02 16.34 -3.48
C ASP A 75 -0.07 14.94 -4.11
N THR A 76 -0.08 14.91 -5.44
CA THR A 76 0.45 13.76 -6.20
C THR A 76 1.89 14.05 -6.65
N GLY A 77 2.68 14.61 -5.74
CA GLY A 77 4.13 14.63 -5.87
C GLY A 77 4.72 13.22 -5.69
N GLY A 78 4.63 12.36 -6.70
CA GLY A 78 5.55 11.22 -6.85
C GLY A 78 5.00 9.80 -6.79
N LEU A 79 3.71 9.55 -6.55
CA LEU A 79 3.14 8.20 -6.68
C LEU A 79 2.55 8.00 -8.08
N ARG A 80 3.43 7.78 -9.06
CA ARG A 80 3.07 7.02 -10.26
C ARG A 80 2.73 5.60 -9.80
N CYS A 81 1.44 5.29 -9.69
CA CYS A 81 0.95 3.92 -9.60
C CYS A 81 1.24 3.23 -10.94
N VAL A 82 2.50 2.82 -11.15
CA VAL A 82 2.84 1.85 -12.19
C VAL A 82 2.41 0.51 -11.64
N LEU A 83 1.15 0.14 -11.90
CA LEU A 83 0.79 -1.27 -12.01
C LEU A 83 1.70 -1.85 -13.10
N ALA A 84 2.83 -2.41 -12.68
CA ALA A 84 3.67 -3.24 -13.52
C ALA A 84 2.88 -4.51 -13.85
N LEU A 85 2.03 -4.43 -14.87
CA LEU A 85 1.60 -5.61 -15.60
C LEU A 85 2.86 -6.31 -16.11
N PRO A 86 3.03 -7.63 -15.92
CA PRO A 86 4.15 -8.34 -16.53
C PRO A 86 4.08 -8.15 -18.05
N PRO A 87 5.20 -7.98 -18.76
CA PRO A 87 5.17 -7.92 -20.21
C PRO A 87 4.69 -9.27 -20.74
N SER A 88 3.41 -9.35 -21.10
CA SER A 88 2.91 -10.39 -21.97
C SER A 88 3.72 -10.31 -23.26
N ARG A 89 4.47 -11.37 -23.54
CA ARG A 89 5.27 -11.53 -24.76
C ARG A 89 4.40 -11.25 -25.99
N SER A 90 4.58 -10.09 -26.59
CA SER A 90 4.10 -9.81 -27.94
C SER A 90 5.32 -9.59 -28.82
N ARG A 91 5.70 -10.65 -29.54
CA ARG A 91 6.61 -10.60 -30.69
C ARG A 91 6.15 -9.49 -31.63
N SER A 92 6.89 -8.39 -31.73
CA SER A 92 6.84 -7.52 -32.91
C SER A 92 7.98 -7.93 -33.84
N VAL A 93 7.56 -8.45 -34.98
CA VAL A 93 8.33 -8.94 -36.12
C VAL A 93 9.33 -7.89 -36.61
N VAL A 94 10.54 -8.36 -36.92
CA VAL A 94 11.60 -7.65 -37.63
C VAL A 94 11.10 -7.16 -38.98
N ALA A 95 11.24 -5.88 -39.27
CA ALA A 95 11.34 -5.37 -40.63
C ALA A 95 12.64 -4.57 -40.76
N SER A 96 13.71 -5.28 -41.12
CA SER A 96 14.96 -4.71 -41.58
C SER A 96 14.77 -4.17 -42.99
N ARG A 97 15.12 -2.90 -43.24
CA ARG A 97 15.50 -2.45 -44.59
C ARG A 97 16.77 -1.59 -44.51
N HIS A 98 17.79 -2.15 -45.14
CA HIS A 98 19.04 -1.55 -45.57
C HIS A 98 18.86 -0.32 -46.48
N GLY A 99 19.85 0.57 -46.46
CA GLY A 99 20.16 1.52 -47.53
C GLY A 99 20.55 2.90 -46.98
N SER A 100 21.77 3.12 -46.49
CA SER A 100 22.98 3.49 -47.24
C SER A 100 22.98 4.89 -47.88
N ARG A 101 23.85 5.76 -47.33
CA ARG A 101 24.68 6.80 -47.98
C ARG A 101 24.01 7.95 -48.74
N GLY A 102 24.41 9.17 -48.36
CA GLY A 102 24.32 10.36 -49.19
C GLY A 102 24.83 11.60 -48.45
N ALA A 103 26.06 12.00 -48.74
CA ALA A 103 26.70 13.21 -48.23
C ALA A 103 26.34 14.45 -49.06
N ALA A 104 26.70 15.62 -48.50
CA ALA A 104 27.01 16.91 -49.13
C ALA A 104 25.91 18.01 -49.20
N SER A 105 26.25 19.09 -48.50
CA SER A 105 25.84 20.52 -48.52
C SER A 105 25.93 21.21 -49.90
N PRO A 106 25.60 22.53 -50.04
CA PRO A 106 25.14 23.52 -49.04
C PRO A 106 23.72 24.07 -49.24
#